data_AF-A0A1Y0N3T3-F1
#
_entry.id   AF-A0A1Y0N3T3-F1
#
_cell.length_a   1.000
_cell.length_b   1.000
_cell.length_c   1.000
_cell.angle_alpha   90.00
_cell.angle_beta   90.00
_cell.angle_gamma   90.00
#
_symmetry.space_group_name_H-M   'P 1'
#
loop_
_entity.id
_entity.type
_entity.pdbx_description
1 polymer ?
#
loop_
_entity_poly.entity_id
_entity_poly.type
_entity_poly.pdbx_seq_one_letter_code
_entity_poly.pdbx_strand_id
1 'polypeptide(L)'
;MRWTSSSFMNGIQTLFRGNSSERGGASPSSIQEIREAMLRAMGSSASTQFPVIQLRVTYADDIQDLWYLRGDVLAAIASFDGEALAREKLAAISELFVGLVPSTLTAKSGMLKR
;
A
#
# COMPACT_ATOMS: atom_id res chain seq x y z
N MET A 1 23.13 6.64 15.32
CA MET A 1 21.69 6.98 15.34
C MET A 1 21.49 8.46 15.09
N ARG A 2 21.22 8.85 13.83
CA ARG A 2 20.63 10.12 13.42
C ARG A 2 19.93 9.83 12.09
N TRP A 3 18.60 9.83 12.06
CA TRP A 3 17.80 9.78 10.83
C TRP A 3 17.66 11.22 10.33
N THR A 4 18.22 11.51 9.17
CA THR A 4 17.98 12.78 8.50
C THR A 4 16.64 12.68 7.77
N SER A 5 15.65 13.37 8.31
CA SER A 5 14.43 13.75 7.59
C SER A 5 14.81 14.48 6.30
N SER A 6 14.15 14.14 5.20
CA SER A 6 14.26 14.89 3.94
C SER A 6 12.89 15.01 3.29
N SER A 7 11.99 15.74 3.96
CA SER A 7 10.91 16.45 3.29
C SER A 7 11.47 17.69 2.58
N PHE A 8 12.08 17.52 1.40
CA PHE A 8 12.54 18.64 0.55
C PHE A 8 12.47 18.35 -0.97
N MET A 9 11.56 17.50 -1.46
CA MET A 9 11.42 17.23 -2.91
C MET A 9 10.08 17.66 -3.56
N ASN A 10 9.26 18.46 -2.87
CA ASN A 10 8.00 18.96 -3.45
C ASN A 10 8.15 20.12 -4.46
N GLY A 11 9.37 20.56 -4.79
CA GLY A 11 9.62 21.78 -5.58
C GLY A 11 9.82 21.63 -7.09
N ILE A 12 10.00 20.42 -7.62
CA ILE A 12 10.34 20.21 -9.06
C ILE A 12 9.23 19.48 -9.83
N GLN A 13 8.21 18.96 -9.13
CA GLN A 13 7.07 18.27 -9.75
C GLN A 13 6.14 19.21 -10.55
N THR A 14 6.33 20.52 -10.49
CA THR A 14 5.51 21.51 -11.21
C THR A 14 5.95 21.76 -12.65
N LEU A 15 7.13 21.27 -13.08
CA LEU A 15 7.68 21.56 -14.42
C LEU A 15 7.58 20.41 -15.42
N PHE A 16 6.97 19.27 -15.06
CA PHE A 16 6.64 18.18 -16.00
C PHE A 16 5.13 17.94 -16.13
N ARG A 17 4.28 18.92 -15.80
CA ARG A 17 2.84 18.86 -16.14
C ARG A 17 2.62 19.18 -17.62
N GLY A 18 3.25 18.40 -18.48
CA GLY A 18 2.91 18.27 -19.88
C GLY A 18 1.66 17.41 -20.01
N ASN A 19 0.53 18.08 -20.24
CA ASN A 19 -0.66 17.58 -20.94
C ASN A 19 -0.89 16.05 -20.99
N SER A 20 -1.32 15.46 -19.88
CA SER A 20 -2.13 14.23 -19.92
C SER A 20 -3.47 14.52 -19.26
N SER A 21 -4.47 14.66 -20.11
CA SER A 21 -5.90 14.77 -19.82
C SER A 21 -6.38 13.77 -18.74
N GLU A 22 -6.82 14.34 -17.62
CA GLU A 22 -7.90 13.94 -16.70
C GLU A 22 -8.16 12.45 -16.39
N ARG A 23 -8.05 12.14 -15.07
CA ARG A 23 -8.59 11.00 -14.28
C ARG A 23 -7.61 9.85 -14.01
N GLY A 24 -6.97 9.87 -12.83
CA GLY A 24 -6.14 8.75 -12.35
C GLY A 24 -5.23 9.01 -11.14
N GLY A 25 -5.34 10.16 -10.47
CA GLY A 25 -4.71 10.33 -9.16
C GLY A 25 -5.59 9.66 -8.10
N ALA A 26 -5.01 8.84 -7.22
CA ALA A 26 -5.74 8.28 -6.08
C ALA A 26 -6.37 9.42 -5.28
N SER A 27 -7.69 9.42 -5.14
CA SER A 27 -8.36 10.39 -4.27
C SER A 27 -8.04 10.06 -2.81
N PRO A 28 -8.10 11.04 -1.89
CA PRO A 28 -7.94 10.78 -0.46
C PRO A 28 -8.93 9.73 0.05
N SER A 29 -10.12 9.62 -0.56
CA SER A 29 -11.10 8.59 -0.24
C SER A 29 -10.61 7.17 -0.61
N SER A 30 -9.97 6.99 -1.76
CA SER A 30 -9.43 5.68 -2.17
C SER A 30 -8.25 5.25 -1.28
N ILE A 31 -7.40 6.19 -0.86
CA ILE A 31 -6.31 5.91 0.08
C ILE A 31 -6.89 5.44 1.42
N GLN A 32 -7.90 6.13 1.93
CA GLN A 32 -8.57 5.76 3.19
C GLN A 32 -9.26 4.39 3.10
N GLU A 33 -9.94 4.09 1.99
CA GLU A 33 -10.60 2.81 1.75
C GLU A 33 -9.59 1.64 1.81
N ILE A 34 -8.44 1.79 1.15
CA ILE A 34 -7.39 0.77 1.13
C ILE A 34 -6.77 0.60 2.52
N ARG A 35 -6.51 1.69 3.23
CA ARG A 35 -6.02 1.66 4.62
C ARG A 35 -6.96 0.86 5.51
N GLU A 36 -8.27 1.12 5.43
CA GLU A 36 -9.28 0.39 6.18
C GLU A 36 -9.36 -1.08 5.77
N ALA A 37 -9.22 -1.39 4.48
CA ALA A 37 -9.18 -2.77 4.00
C ALA A 37 -7.98 -3.54 4.57
N MET A 38 -6.78 -2.95 4.55
CA MET A 38 -5.56 -3.53 5.12
C MET A 38 -5.68 -3.78 6.62
N LEU A 39 -6.16 -2.77 7.37
CA LEU A 39 -6.33 -2.88 8.83
C LEU A 39 -7.39 -3.93 9.20
N ARG A 40 -8.51 -3.99 8.46
CA ARG A 40 -9.53 -5.02 8.67
C ARG A 40 -9.00 -6.42 8.38
N ALA A 41 -8.20 -6.59 7.33
CA ALA A 41 -7.64 -7.90 6.99
C ALA A 41 -6.63 -8.41 8.03
N MET A 42 -5.83 -7.51 8.62
CA MET A 42 -4.96 -7.81 9.76
C MET A 42 -5.76 -8.22 11.01
N GLY A 43 -6.90 -7.58 11.25
CA GLY A 43 -7.70 -7.82 12.46
C GLY A 43 -6.98 -7.37 13.75
N SER A 44 -7.68 -7.49 14.88
CA SER A 44 -7.21 -6.97 16.16
C SER A 44 -5.98 -7.70 16.71
N SER A 45 -5.91 -9.02 16.53
CA SER A 45 -4.80 -9.85 17.01
C SER A 45 -3.49 -9.51 16.30
N ALA A 46 -3.49 -9.44 14.96
CA ALA A 46 -2.29 -9.08 14.22
C ALA A 46 -1.89 -7.63 14.39
N SER A 47 -2.87 -6.73 14.54
CA SER A 47 -2.60 -5.32 14.87
C SER A 47 -1.85 -5.18 16.20
N THR A 48 -2.24 -5.96 17.21
CA THR A 48 -1.60 -5.94 18.55
C THR A 48 -0.19 -6.51 18.51
N GLN A 49 0.05 -7.59 17.77
CA GLN A 49 1.37 -8.22 17.66
C GLN A 49 2.32 -7.45 16.72
N PHE A 50 1.78 -6.74 15.72
CA PHE A 50 2.55 -5.98 14.74
C PHE A 50 2.19 -4.49 14.75
N PRO A 51 2.39 -3.78 15.88
CA PRO A 51 1.95 -2.39 16.04
C PRO A 51 2.65 -1.43 15.07
N VAL A 52 3.90 -1.74 14.69
CA VAL A 52 4.65 -0.93 13.71
C VAL A 52 4.01 -1.01 12.33
N ILE A 53 3.54 -2.19 11.90
CA ILE A 53 2.87 -2.36 10.61
C ILE A 53 1.52 -1.64 10.65
N GLN A 54 0.77 -1.81 11.74
CA GLN A 54 -0.50 -1.11 11.94
C GLN A 54 -0.34 0.41 11.82
N LEU A 55 0.65 0.99 12.50
CA LEU A 55 0.93 2.43 12.45
C LEU A 55 1.31 2.88 11.05
N ARG A 56 2.19 2.15 10.36
CA ARG A 56 2.60 2.48 8.98
C ARG A 56 1.42 2.48 8.02
N VAL A 57 0.52 1.50 8.12
CA VAL A 57 -0.71 1.48 7.33
C VAL A 57 -1.61 2.66 7.70
N THR A 58 -1.80 2.92 9.00
CA THR A 58 -2.65 4.00 9.51
C THR A 58 -2.22 5.39 9.02
N TYR A 59 -0.91 5.63 8.91
CA TYR A 59 -0.34 6.93 8.58
C TYR A 59 0.25 7.03 7.17
N ALA A 60 0.07 6.02 6.30
CA ALA A 60 0.55 6.10 4.92
C ALA A 60 -0.18 7.22 4.15
N ASP A 61 0.53 8.25 3.71
CA ASP A 61 -0.06 9.46 3.10
C ASP A 61 -0.28 9.33 1.59
N ASP A 62 0.30 8.30 0.95
CA ASP A 62 0.13 8.06 -0.48
C ASP A 62 -0.13 6.59 -0.82
N ILE A 63 -0.60 6.38 -2.06
CA ILE A 63 -0.98 5.07 -2.58
C ILE A 63 0.23 4.14 -2.80
N GLN A 64 1.42 4.68 -3.03
CA GLN A 64 2.64 3.90 -3.25
C GLN A 64 3.14 3.29 -1.95
N ASP A 65 3.11 4.06 -0.85
CA ASP A 65 3.44 3.59 0.48
C ASP A 65 2.54 2.41 0.88
N LEU A 66 1.23 2.53 0.66
CA LEU A 66 0.28 1.43 0.87
C LEU A 66 0.58 0.23 -0.04
N TRP A 67 0.98 0.45 -1.30
CA TRP A 67 1.32 -0.64 -2.21
C TRP A 67 2.51 -1.47 -1.74
N TYR A 68 3.56 -0.81 -1.22
CA TYR A 68 4.75 -1.48 -0.68
C TYR A 68 4.50 -2.14 0.67
N LEU A 69 3.57 -1.62 1.47
CA LEU A 69 3.15 -2.23 2.73
C LEU A 69 2.44 -3.58 2.56
N ARG A 70 1.96 -3.93 1.36
CA ARG A 70 1.28 -5.22 1.10
C ARG A 70 2.11 -6.43 1.53
N GLY A 71 3.43 -6.41 1.37
CA GLY A 71 4.30 -7.51 1.80
C GLY A 71 4.34 -7.66 3.33
N ASP A 72 4.45 -6.56 4.04
CA ASP A 72 4.43 -6.53 5.51
C ASP A 72 3.06 -6.95 6.04
N VAL A 73 1.97 -6.47 5.42
CA VAL A 73 0.59 -6.85 5.75
C VAL A 73 0.35 -8.34 5.51
N LEU A 74 0.86 -8.91 4.41
CA LEU A 74 0.78 -10.35 4.16
C LEU A 74 1.44 -11.16 5.27
N ALA A 75 2.67 -10.81 5.64
CA ALA A 75 3.41 -11.51 6.69
C ALA A 75 2.69 -11.42 8.05
N ALA A 76 2.11 -10.26 8.36
CA ALA A 76 1.32 -10.07 9.56
C ALA A 76 0.07 -10.97 9.59
N ILE A 77 -0.68 -11.05 8.49
CA ILE A 77 -1.86 -11.91 8.39
C ILE A 77 -1.46 -13.39 8.44
N ALA A 78 -0.42 -13.78 7.70
CA ALA A 78 0.04 -15.17 7.62
C ALA A 78 0.50 -15.74 8.96
N SER A 79 1.00 -14.87 9.85
CA SER A 79 1.40 -15.26 11.21
C SER A 79 0.25 -15.76 12.08
N PHE A 80 -1.01 -15.44 11.73
CA PHE A 80 -2.21 -15.84 12.48
C PHE A 80 -3.11 -16.78 11.69
N ASP A 81 -3.41 -16.44 10.44
CA ASP A 81 -4.39 -17.17 9.62
C ASP A 81 -3.75 -18.21 8.70
N GLY A 82 -2.42 -18.26 8.67
CA GLY A 82 -1.66 -19.06 7.73
C GLY A 82 -1.54 -18.42 6.35
N GLU A 83 -0.54 -18.88 5.62
CA GLU A 83 -0.11 -18.26 4.36
C GLU A 83 -1.18 -18.31 3.25
N ALA A 84 -1.96 -19.40 3.18
CA ALA A 84 -2.98 -19.57 2.14
C ALA A 84 -4.09 -18.52 2.25
N LEU A 85 -4.65 -18.35 3.46
CA LEU A 85 -5.70 -17.38 3.73
C LEU A 85 -5.17 -15.95 3.63
N ALA A 86 -3.93 -15.73 4.08
CA ALA A 86 -3.26 -14.44 3.93
C ALA A 86 -3.12 -14.01 2.46
N ARG A 87 -2.75 -14.93 1.56
CA ARG A 87 -2.68 -14.66 0.12
C ARG A 87 -4.03 -14.29 -0.48
N GLU A 88 -5.09 -14.99 -0.09
CA GLU A 88 -6.45 -14.69 -0.56
C GLU A 88 -6.88 -13.28 -0.14
N LYS A 89 -6.73 -12.94 1.14
CA LYS A 89 -7.02 -11.60 1.67
C LYS A 89 -6.19 -10.53 0.96
N LEU A 90 -4.90 -10.76 0.75
CA LEU A 90 -4.03 -9.79 0.09
C LEU A 90 -4.37 -9.62 -1.39
N ALA A 91 -4.81 -10.67 -2.08
CA ALA A 91 -5.26 -10.58 -3.47
C ALA A 91 -6.47 -9.64 -3.57
N ALA A 92 -7.48 -9.81 -2.71
CA ALA A 92 -8.64 -8.93 -2.67
C ALA A 92 -8.27 -7.46 -2.39
N ILE A 93 -7.31 -7.21 -1.48
CA ILE A 93 -6.78 -5.86 -1.23
C ILE A 93 -6.04 -5.32 -2.46
N SER A 94 -5.29 -6.16 -3.16
CA SER A 94 -4.47 -5.75 -4.31
C SER A 94 -5.33 -5.28 -5.50
N GLU A 95 -6.55 -5.80 -5.65
CA GLU A 95 -7.50 -5.33 -6.66
C GLU A 95 -7.90 -3.86 -6.44
N LEU A 96 -7.91 -3.37 -5.20
CA LEU A 96 -8.22 -1.97 -4.89
C LEU A 96 -7.18 -0.99 -5.44
N PHE A 97 -5.96 -1.46 -5.74
CA PHE A 97 -4.89 -0.62 -6.29
C PHE A 97 -4.94 -0.51 -7.82
N VAL A 98 -5.78 -1.30 -8.49
CA VAL A 98 -5.87 -1.30 -9.96
C VAL A 98 -6.31 0.08 -10.45
N GLY A 99 -5.51 0.68 -11.35
CA GLY A 99 -5.75 2.02 -11.87
C GLY A 99 -5.35 3.16 -10.93
N LEU A 100 -4.89 2.87 -9.69
CA LEU A 100 -4.41 3.87 -8.73
C LEU A 100 -2.88 3.94 -8.63
N VAL A 101 -2.19 2.88 -9.09
CA VAL A 101 -0.72 2.83 -9.14
C VAL A 101 -0.24 2.69 -10.59
N PRO A 102 0.99 3.15 -10.92
CA PRO A 102 1.60 2.93 -12.22
C PRO A 102 1.57 1.45 -12.62
N SER A 103 1.25 1.19 -13.89
CA SER A 103 1.15 -0.17 -14.44
C SER A 103 2.45 -0.98 -14.34
N THR A 104 3.60 -0.31 -14.21
CA THR A 104 4.90 -0.95 -13.97
C THR A 104 4.97 -1.72 -12.64
N LEU A 105 4.21 -1.27 -11.63
CA LEU A 105 4.20 -1.88 -10.31
C LEU A 105 3.28 -3.09 -10.24
N THR A 106 2.12 -3.03 -10.90
CA THR A 106 1.18 -4.15 -11.00
C THR A 106 1.74 -5.26 -11.90
N ALA A 107 2.40 -4.92 -13.01
CA ALA A 107 3.01 -5.89 -13.91
C ALA A 107 4.11 -6.74 -13.23
N LYS A 108 4.93 -6.13 -12.35
CA LYS A 108 5.97 -6.85 -11.61
C LYS A 108 5.41 -7.92 -10.68
N SER A 109 4.21 -7.71 -10.14
CA SER A 109 3.54 -8.68 -9.25
C SER A 109 3.11 -9.95 -9.99
N GLY A 110 2.78 -9.86 -11.30
CA GLY A 110 2.36 -11.00 -12.11
C GLY A 110 3.50 -11.88 -12.62
N MET A 111 4.74 -11.36 -12.62
CA MET A 111 5.90 -12.04 -13.23
C MET A 111 6.62 -13.02 -12.29
N LEU A 112 6.14 -13.19 -11.06
CA LEU A 112 6.64 -14.16 -10.07
C LEU A 112 5.81 -15.46 -10.06
N LYS A 113 5.37 -15.93 -11.22
CA LYS A 113 4.99 -17.35 -11.40
C LYS A 113 6.25 -18.11 -11.80
N ARG A 114 6.88 -18.80 -10.84
CA ARG A 114 7.83 -19.89 -11.07
C ARG A 114 7.38 -21.10 -10.29
#